data_AF-A0A4S2A6S4-F1
#
_entry.id   AF-A0A4S2A6S4-F1
#
_cell.length_a   1.000
_cell.length_b   1.000
_cell.length_c   1.000
_cell.angle_alpha   90.00
_cell.angle_beta   90.00
_cell.angle_gamma   90.00
#
_symmetry.space_group_name_H-M   'P 1'
#
loop_
_entity.id
_entity.type
_entity.pdbx_description
1 polymer ?
#
loop_
_entity_poly.entity_id
_entity_poly.type
_entity_poly.pdbx_seq_one_letter_code
_entity_poly.pdbx_strand_id
1 'polypeptide(L)'
;MAKEVRKTYRMTEVQAKLLAKQAEEAGMSEAEYIRFLISQKPMDYPEIREEVHTLINEVNRVGVNINEVVHNNNSQLYSEEDKERLIAYMRKLNALLNKKVKDIGNH
;
A
#
# COMPACT_ATOMS: atom_id res chain seq x y z
N MET A 1 -32.02 -7.25 -28.96
CA MET A 1 -32.03 -6.52 -30.25
C MET A 1 -31.49 -7.46 -31.32
N ALA A 2 -32.08 -7.48 -32.52
CA ALA A 2 -31.61 -8.34 -33.61
C ALA A 2 -30.21 -7.90 -34.08
N LYS A 3 -29.35 -8.86 -34.46
CA LYS A 3 -27.99 -8.62 -34.96
C LYS A 3 -28.05 -8.36 -36.47
N GLU A 4 -28.42 -7.15 -36.88
CA GLU A 4 -28.74 -6.83 -38.28
C GLU A 4 -27.54 -6.36 -39.13
N VAL A 5 -26.48 -5.85 -38.49
CA VAL A 5 -25.31 -5.28 -39.20
C VAL A 5 -24.16 -6.28 -39.26
N ARG A 6 -23.70 -6.60 -40.47
CA ARG A 6 -22.48 -7.40 -40.69
C ARG A 6 -21.26 -6.48 -40.75
N LYS A 7 -20.23 -6.81 -39.98
CA LYS A 7 -18.89 -6.20 -40.06
C LYS A 7 -17.86 -7.28 -40.41
N THR A 8 -16.97 -6.98 -41.33
CA THR A 8 -15.85 -7.84 -41.73
C THR A 8 -14.54 -7.12 -41.50
N TYR A 9 -13.56 -7.83 -40.97
CA TYR A 9 -12.25 -7.28 -40.64
C TYR A 9 -11.16 -8.22 -41.16
N ARG A 10 -10.02 -7.65 -41.54
CA ARG A 10 -8.83 -8.42 -41.90
C ARG A 10 -8.00 -8.66 -40.65
N MET A 11 -7.51 -9.88 -40.48
CA MET A 11 -6.63 -10.27 -39.38
C MET A 11 -5.40 -10.98 -39.94
N THR A 12 -4.28 -10.87 -39.24
CA THR A 12 -3.12 -11.73 -39.46
C THR A 12 -3.42 -13.15 -38.96
N GLU A 13 -2.68 -14.15 -39.43
CA GLU A 13 -2.87 -15.55 -38.98
C GLU A 13 -2.70 -15.70 -37.46
N VAL A 14 -1.76 -14.96 -36.87
CA VAL A 14 -1.51 -14.97 -35.42
C VAL A 14 -2.72 -14.41 -34.68
N GLN A 15 -3.31 -13.31 -35.14
CA GLN A 15 -4.50 -12.72 -34.53
C GLN A 15 -5.72 -13.63 -34.65
N ALA A 16 -5.90 -14.30 -35.80
CA ALA A 16 -7.00 -15.23 -36.00
C ALA A 16 -6.89 -16.45 -35.04
N LYS A 17 -5.69 -17.03 -34.91
CA LYS A 17 -5.46 -18.13 -33.96
C LYS A 17 -5.67 -17.71 -32.51
N LEU A 18 -5.21 -16.51 -32.14
CA LEU A 18 -5.39 -15.98 -30.80
C LEU A 18 -6.89 -15.79 -30.49
N LEU A 19 -7.64 -15.21 -31.42
CA LEU A 19 -9.08 -15.01 -31.27
C LEU A 19 -9.82 -16.34 -31.09
N ALA A 20 -9.52 -17.33 -31.92
CA ALA A 20 -10.12 -18.65 -31.84
C ALA A 20 -9.87 -19.30 -30.48
N LYS A 21 -8.61 -19.26 -30.01
CA LYS A 21 -8.22 -19.81 -28.70
C LYS A 21 -8.94 -19.10 -27.55
N GLN A 22 -8.99 -17.77 -27.56
CA GLN A 22 -9.62 -17.01 -26.50
C GLN A 22 -11.15 -17.19 -26.47
N ALA A 23 -11.78 -17.32 -27.64
CA ALA A 23 -13.20 -17.62 -27.74
C ALA A 23 -13.52 -19.03 -27.21
N GLU A 24 -12.68 -20.01 -27.55
CA GLU A 24 -12.77 -21.39 -27.05
C GLU A 24 -12.60 -21.46 -25.52
N GLU A 25 -11.57 -20.79 -24.97
CA GLU A 25 -11.35 -20.68 -23.53
C GLU A 25 -12.54 -20.04 -22.80
N ALA A 26 -13.20 -19.07 -23.43
CA ALA A 26 -14.40 -18.43 -22.92
C ALA A 26 -15.70 -19.24 -23.16
N GLY A 27 -15.63 -20.38 -23.87
CA GLY A 27 -16.79 -21.20 -24.22
C GLY A 27 -17.78 -20.50 -25.17
N MET A 28 -17.32 -19.53 -25.95
CA MET A 28 -18.14 -18.69 -26.82
C MET A 28 -17.75 -18.86 -28.29
N SER A 29 -18.67 -18.55 -29.20
CA SER A 29 -18.28 -18.35 -30.60
C SER A 29 -17.41 -17.09 -30.75
N GLU A 30 -16.49 -17.06 -31.72
CA GLU A 30 -15.64 -15.89 -31.97
C GLU A 30 -16.44 -14.58 -32.11
N ALA A 31 -17.61 -14.66 -32.75
CA ALA A 31 -18.50 -13.51 -32.92
C ALA A 31 -19.13 -13.05 -31.60
N GLU A 32 -19.44 -13.97 -30.69
CA GLU A 32 -19.90 -13.65 -29.33
C GLU A 32 -18.79 -13.06 -28.50
N TYR A 33 -17.58 -13.63 -28.59
CA TYR A 33 -16.41 -13.15 -27.89
C TYR A 33 -16.04 -11.71 -28.30
N ILE A 34 -16.03 -11.39 -29.61
CA ILE A 34 -15.80 -10.00 -30.07
C ILE A 34 -16.88 -9.05 -29.54
N ARG A 35 -18.15 -9.46 -29.54
CA ARG A 35 -19.23 -8.62 -29.01
C ARG A 35 -19.09 -8.39 -27.51
N PHE A 36 -18.72 -9.44 -26.78
CA PHE A 36 -18.43 -9.39 -25.36
C PHE A 36 -17.32 -8.37 -25.08
N LEU A 37 -16.19 -8.45 -25.79
CA LEU A 37 -15.08 -7.50 -25.66
C LEU A 37 -15.48 -6.05 -25.98
N ILE A 38 -16.32 -5.83 -27.00
CA ILE A 38 -16.82 -4.48 -27.34
C ILE A 38 -17.79 -3.96 -26.27
N SER A 39 -18.55 -4.85 -25.63
CA SER A 39 -19.53 -4.48 -24.60
C SER A 39 -18.94 -4.27 -23.21
N GLN A 40 -17.76 -4.83 -22.94
CA GLN A 40 -17.00 -4.65 -21.70
C GLN A 40 -16.69 -3.17 -21.50
N LYS A 41 -17.27 -2.55 -20.47
CA LYS A 41 -16.89 -1.23 -20.01
C LYS A 41 -15.88 -1.38 -18.88
N PRO A 42 -15.01 -0.38 -18.60
CA PRO A 42 -14.07 -0.42 -17.46
C PRO A 42 -14.73 -0.66 -16.08
N MET A 43 -16.05 -0.62 -16.00
CA MET A 43 -16.85 -0.84 -14.82
C MET A 43 -17.00 -2.34 -14.44
N ASP A 44 -16.58 -3.26 -15.31
CA ASP A 44 -16.89 -4.70 -15.25
C ASP A 44 -15.82 -5.59 -14.57
N TYR A 45 -14.78 -5.00 -13.97
CA TYR A 45 -13.76 -5.73 -13.20
C TYR A 45 -13.86 -5.43 -11.70
N PRO A 46 -14.84 -6.02 -10.98
CA PRO A 46 -15.02 -5.80 -9.55
C PRO A 46 -13.79 -6.22 -8.74
N GLU A 47 -13.11 -7.29 -9.16
CA GLU A 47 -11.88 -7.80 -8.53
C GLU A 47 -10.76 -6.75 -8.54
N ILE A 48 -10.47 -6.16 -9.71
CA ILE A 48 -9.45 -5.10 -9.85
C ILE A 48 -9.83 -3.87 -9.00
N ARG A 49 -11.13 -3.55 -8.92
CA ARG A 49 -11.60 -2.42 -8.10
C ARG A 49 -11.42 -2.71 -6.61
N GLU A 50 -11.72 -3.92 -6.17
CA GLU A 50 -11.55 -4.33 -4.78
C GLU A 50 -10.07 -4.33 -4.38
N GLU A 51 -9.19 -4.81 -5.25
CA GLU A 51 -7.74 -4.73 -5.06
C GLU A 51 -7.25 -3.28 -4.98
N VAL A 52 -7.71 -2.41 -5.89
CA VAL A 52 -7.36 -0.97 -5.88
C VAL A 52 -7.90 -0.28 -4.62
N HIS A 53 -9.12 -0.57 -4.19
CA HIS A 53 -9.66 -0.02 -2.94
C HIS A 53 -8.90 -0.52 -1.72
N THR A 54 -8.52 -1.80 -1.70
CA THR A 54 -7.69 -2.37 -0.64
C THR A 54 -6.35 -1.65 -0.56
N LEU A 55 -5.69 -1.45 -1.71
CA LEU A 55 -4.43 -0.71 -1.79
C LEU A 55 -4.57 0.74 -1.30
N ILE A 56 -5.64 1.44 -1.70
CA ILE A 56 -5.92 2.81 -1.22
C ILE A 56 -6.07 2.82 0.30
N ASN A 57 -6.80 1.86 0.86
CA ASN A 57 -7.01 1.76 2.31
C ASN A 57 -5.71 1.47 3.06
N GLU A 58 -4.84 0.62 2.51
CA GLU A 58 -3.51 0.35 3.08
C GLU A 58 -2.63 1.60 3.07
N VAL A 59 -2.58 2.32 1.95
CA VAL A 59 -1.83 3.59 1.85
C VAL A 59 -2.33 4.62 2.87
N ASN A 60 -3.65 4.73 3.03
CA ASN A 60 -4.24 5.62 4.04
C ASN A 60 -3.81 5.22 5.46
N ARG A 61 -3.80 3.93 5.77
CA ARG A 61 -3.35 3.41 7.08
C ARG A 61 -1.87 3.68 7.32
N VAL A 62 -1.02 3.53 6.30
CA VAL A 62 0.40 3.90 6.38
C VAL A 62 0.55 5.40 6.65
N GLY A 63 -0.24 6.25 5.99
CA GLY A 63 -0.25 7.69 6.23
C GLY A 63 -0.64 8.05 7.68
N VAL A 64 -1.63 7.37 8.25
CA VAL A 64 -2.01 7.53 9.66
C VAL A 64 -0.86 7.12 10.58
N ASN A 65 -0.25 5.95 10.37
CA ASN A 65 0.88 5.48 11.18
C ASN A 65 2.07 6.45 11.11
N ILE A 66 2.37 6.99 9.92
CA ILE A 66 3.42 8.00 9.75
C ILE A 66 3.08 9.26 10.54
N ASN A 67 1.83 9.74 10.45
CA ASN A 67 1.38 10.90 11.21
C ASN A 67 1.47 10.65 12.72
N GLU A 68 1.16 9.45 13.20
CA GLU A 68 1.32 9.08 14.61
C GLU A 68 2.79 9.03 15.02
N VAL A 69 3.69 8.48 14.19
CA VAL A 69 5.14 8.47 14.46
C VAL A 69 5.69 9.89 14.49
N VAL A 70 5.30 10.73 13.53
CA VAL A 70 5.69 12.15 13.48
C VAL A 70 5.11 12.91 14.66
N HIS A 71 3.84 12.67 15.00
CA HIS A 71 3.21 13.27 16.17
C HIS A 71 3.89 12.82 17.46
N ASN A 72 4.24 11.55 17.62
CA ASN A 72 4.98 11.01 18.76
C ASN A 72 6.42 11.53 18.85
N ASN A 73 7.07 11.75 17.71
CA ASN A 73 8.41 12.34 17.66
C ASN A 73 8.37 13.83 18.00
N ASN A 74 7.39 14.55 17.46
CA ASN A 74 7.16 15.98 17.71
C ASN A 74 6.49 16.26 19.05
N SER A 75 5.79 15.30 19.65
CA SER A 75 5.07 15.46 20.92
C SER A 75 6.00 15.52 22.12
N GLN A 76 7.33 15.40 21.93
CA GLN A 76 8.33 15.58 22.98
C GLN A 76 7.87 14.90 24.28
N LEU A 77 8.08 13.58 24.39
CA LEU A 77 7.76 12.76 25.58
C LEU A 77 8.32 13.30 26.93
N TYR A 78 8.99 14.43 26.92
CA TYR A 78 9.35 15.25 28.06
C TYR A 78 8.99 16.71 27.76
N SER A 79 8.21 17.34 28.64
CA SER A 79 8.18 18.80 28.69
C SER A 79 9.62 19.34 28.87
N GLU A 80 9.91 20.57 28.48
CA GLU A 80 11.23 21.17 28.77
C GLU A 80 11.58 21.06 30.27
N GLU A 81 10.58 21.12 31.15
CA GLU A 81 10.73 20.91 32.58
C GLU A 81 11.13 19.46 32.94
N ASP A 82 10.56 18.46 32.26
CA ASP A 82 10.96 17.06 32.46
C ASP A 82 12.37 16.79 31.91
N LYS A 83 12.76 17.45 30.83
CA LYS A 83 14.13 17.38 30.31
C LYS A 83 15.12 18.01 31.30
N GLU A 84 14.79 19.17 31.85
CA GLU A 84 15.61 19.81 32.90
C GLU A 84 15.73 18.94 34.15
N ARG A 85 14.64 18.33 34.61
CA ARG A 85 14.64 17.38 35.74
C ARG A 85 15.48 16.15 35.44
N LEU A 86 15.37 15.57 34.24
CA LEU A 86 16.17 14.42 33.83
C LEU A 86 17.67 14.74 33.81
N ILE A 87 18.05 15.91 33.26
CA ILE A 87 19.44 16.38 33.28
C ILE A 87 19.95 16.56 34.71
N ALA A 88 19.14 17.13 35.61
CA ALA A 88 19.49 17.28 37.02
C ALA A 88 19.70 15.93 37.73
N TYR A 89 18.83 14.95 37.48
CA TYR A 89 18.97 13.59 38.02
C TYR A 89 20.24 12.91 37.51
N MET A 90 20.55 13.02 36.21
CA MET A 90 21.77 12.44 35.64
C MET A 90 23.04 13.08 36.21
N ARG A 91 23.05 14.41 36.45
CA ARG A 91 24.16 15.09 37.13
C ARG A 91 24.36 14.59 38.55
N LYS A 92 23.27 14.44 39.32
CA LYS A 92 23.31 13.92 40.70
C LYS A 92 23.81 12.48 40.76
N LEU A 93 23.35 11.63 39.82
CA LEU A 93 23.79 10.25 39.70
C LEU A 93 25.29 10.16 39.41
N ASN A 94 25.79 10.95 38.44
CA ASN A 94 27.22 11.00 38.12
C ASN A 94 28.07 11.51 39.29
N ALA A 95 27.59 12.51 40.05
CA ALA A 95 28.29 12.99 41.24
C ALA A 95 28.39 11.90 42.33
N LEU A 96 27.29 11.17 42.57
CA LEU A 96 27.26 10.05 43.52
C LEU A 96 28.13 8.88 43.06
N LEU A 97 28.09 8.55 41.78
CA LEU A 97 28.90 7.48 41.20
C LEU A 97 30.39 7.83 41.24
N ASN A 98 30.77 9.06 40.88
CA ASN A 98 32.15 9.53 41.00
C ASN A 98 32.64 9.56 42.45
N LYS A 99 31.76 9.93 43.41
CA LYS A 99 32.08 9.83 44.83
C LYS A 99 32.31 8.38 45.23
N LYS A 100 31.41 7.47 44.86
CA LYS A 100 31.56 6.02 45.12
C LYS A 100 32.79 5.42 44.45
N VAL A 101 33.12 5.82 43.23
CA VAL A 101 34.33 5.38 42.52
C VAL A 101 35.58 5.92 43.20
N LYS A 102 35.57 7.15 43.74
CA LYS A 102 36.67 7.65 44.58
C LYS A 102 36.76 6.91 45.91
N ASP A 103 35.63 6.59 46.53
CA ASP A 103 35.56 5.83 47.78
C ASP A 103 36.02 4.36 47.59
N ILE A 104 35.85 3.78 46.39
CA ILE A 104 36.30 2.41 46.04
C ILE A 104 37.72 2.42 45.43
N GLY A 105 38.11 3.49 44.76
CA GLY A 105 39.38 3.64 44.05
C GLY A 105 40.54 4.17 44.89
N ASN A 106 40.25 4.74 46.07
CA ASN A 106 41.23 4.96 47.13
C ASN A 106 41.03 3.88 48.22
N HIS A 107 41.56 2.68 47.98
CA HIS A 107 41.70 1.56 48.94
C HIS A 107 40.51 1.21 49.84
#